data_AF-A0A7S2IC00-F1
#
_entry.id   AF-A0A7S2IC00-F1
#
_cell.length_a   1.000
_cell.length_b   1.000
_cell.length_c   1.000
_cell.angle_alpha   90.00
_cell.angle_beta   90.00
_cell.angle_gamma   90.00
#
_symmetry.space_group_name_H-M   'P 1'
#
loop_
_entity.id
_entity.type
_entity.pdbx_description
1 polymer ?
#
loop_
_entity_poly.entity_id
_entity_poly.type
_entity_poly.pdbx_seq_one_letter_code
_entity_poly.pdbx_strand_id
1 'polypeptide(L)'
;GPFLVVEELKEQKPEKRTKRRRGKLWIRKDDKWQRVHPDVPPEKAGAEMVPSEDPQELSSQLDEPTVARQLLAFLQNAIHSPAFKAHHVALALRNLAVQRCSLTASSLATLKEWPAFGMLASRGRELLMAEEALSIDSSLVVQALRAVAVYKSDAPQLNSLILPLLALANKHLGGMGPEDVARIILAVAELREFDPDLQDKLLPLLVDKARLRKTRKALQGPHQGEDLAALERGLFLLRKEVPFLRQVLPFW
;
A
#
# COMPACT_ATOMS: atom_id res chain seq x y z
N GLY A 1 1.80 17.58 33.63
CA GLY A 1 1.95 16.39 34.49
C GLY A 1 3.41 16.25 34.86
N PRO A 2 3.76 15.83 36.08
CA PRO A 2 5.13 15.86 36.55
C PRO A 2 5.99 14.89 35.75
N PHE A 3 7.22 15.33 35.44
CA PHE A 3 8.22 14.59 34.70
C PHE A 3 8.68 13.38 35.54
N LEU A 4 8.58 12.17 34.98
CA LEU A 4 9.17 10.98 35.59
C LEU A 4 10.67 10.98 35.31
N VAL A 5 11.45 11.08 36.40
CA VAL A 5 12.91 10.98 36.41
C VAL A 5 13.33 9.55 36.09
N VAL A 6 14.36 9.40 35.26
CA VAL A 6 14.88 8.14 34.68
C VAL A 6 15.43 7.15 35.74
N GLU A 7 15.45 7.50 37.02
CA GLU A 7 16.19 6.76 38.06
C GLU A 7 15.44 5.60 38.75
N GLU A 8 14.16 5.32 38.45
CA GLU A 8 13.46 4.16 39.02
C GLU A 8 13.37 2.93 38.10
N LEU A 9 14.18 2.88 37.04
CA LEU A 9 14.38 1.67 36.24
C LEU A 9 15.41 0.76 36.91
N LYS A 10 15.01 0.01 37.93
CA LYS A 10 15.77 -1.16 38.42
C LYS A 10 15.04 -2.50 38.18
N GLU A 11 15.70 -3.27 37.30
CA GLU A 11 16.00 -4.72 37.40
C GLU A 11 14.90 -5.79 37.10
N GLN A 12 14.94 -6.25 35.83
CA GLN A 12 14.73 -7.58 35.23
C GLN A 12 13.60 -8.57 35.65
N LYS A 13 12.75 -8.84 34.64
CA LYS A 13 11.93 -10.04 34.24
C LYS A 13 12.76 -11.35 34.06
N PRO A 14 12.24 -12.51 33.53
CA PRO A 14 10.94 -13.22 33.61
C PRO A 14 11.08 -14.79 33.76
N GLU A 15 10.12 -15.53 34.31
CA GLU A 15 10.13 -17.02 34.22
C GLU A 15 9.11 -17.58 33.22
N LYS A 16 9.54 -17.69 31.96
CA LYS A 16 9.50 -18.90 31.12
C LYS A 16 9.88 -18.55 29.68
N ARG A 17 10.97 -19.18 29.21
CA ARG A 17 11.53 -19.09 27.86
C ARG A 17 10.45 -19.33 26.79
N THR A 18 10.27 -18.37 25.88
CA THR A 18 9.89 -18.64 24.49
C THR A 18 10.48 -17.55 23.59
N LYS A 19 10.97 -17.98 22.43
CA LYS A 19 11.92 -17.29 21.54
C LYS A 19 11.50 -15.87 21.14
N ARG A 20 12.50 -14.97 21.11
CA ARG A 20 12.61 -13.69 20.37
C ARG A 20 11.31 -13.19 19.70
N ARG A 21 10.45 -12.51 20.45
CA ARG A 21 9.50 -11.50 19.93
C ARG A 21 9.60 -10.28 20.84
N ARG A 22 9.75 -9.09 20.23
CA ARG A 22 9.89 -7.77 20.88
C ARG A 22 9.13 -7.73 22.22
N GLY A 23 9.90 -7.68 23.31
CA GLY A 23 9.37 -7.90 24.66
C GLY A 23 8.35 -6.83 25.04
N LYS A 24 7.12 -7.26 25.34
CA LYS A 24 6.06 -6.40 25.91
C LYS A 24 6.62 -5.69 27.16
N LEU A 25 6.49 -4.37 27.29
CA LEU A 25 6.88 -3.62 28.50
C LEU A 25 5.85 -3.85 29.61
N TRP A 26 6.32 -4.00 30.84
CA TRP A 26 5.50 -4.15 32.05
C TRP A 26 6.06 -3.20 33.11
N ILE A 27 5.18 -2.58 33.88
CA ILE A 27 5.52 -1.76 35.04
C ILE A 27 4.74 -2.30 36.25
N ARG A 28 5.29 -2.15 37.46
CA ARG A 28 4.60 -2.55 38.70
C ARG A 28 3.96 -1.30 39.31
N LYS A 29 2.63 -1.31 39.46
CA LYS A 29 1.83 -0.26 40.14
C LYS A 29 0.89 -0.93 41.13
N ASP A 30 0.81 -0.41 42.36
CA ASP A 30 -0.03 -0.93 43.45
C ASP A 30 0.12 -2.46 43.66
N ASP A 31 1.37 -2.92 43.76
CA ASP A 31 1.75 -4.34 43.88
C ASP A 31 1.27 -5.28 42.77
N LYS A 32 0.80 -4.74 41.64
CA LYS A 32 0.37 -5.51 40.47
C LYS A 32 1.22 -5.20 39.25
N TRP A 33 1.56 -6.23 38.49
CA TRP A 33 2.19 -6.07 37.18
C TRP A 33 1.15 -5.57 36.18
N GLN A 34 1.33 -4.34 35.70
CA GLN A 34 0.51 -3.75 34.66
C GLN A 34 1.28 -3.73 33.35
N ARG A 35 0.60 -4.10 32.27
CA ARG A 35 1.16 -4.05 30.93
C ARG A 35 1.18 -2.58 30.49
N VAL A 36 2.34 -2.11 30.03
CA VAL A 36 2.43 -0.79 29.40
C VAL A 36 1.86 -0.93 27.99
N HIS A 37 0.65 -0.42 27.79
CA HIS A 37 0.21 -0.07 26.45
C HIS A 37 1.02 1.15 26.01
N PRO A 38 1.54 1.24 24.77
CA PRO A 38 2.08 2.52 24.29
C PRO A 38 0.97 3.58 24.46
N ASP A 39 1.28 4.66 25.16
CA ASP A 39 0.32 5.60 25.78
C ASP A 39 -0.50 6.45 24.78
N VAL A 40 -0.43 6.18 23.48
CA VAL A 40 -1.13 6.97 22.46
C VAL A 40 -1.84 6.03 21.47
N PRO A 41 -3.18 6.11 21.34
CA PRO A 41 -3.90 5.42 20.28
C PRO A 41 -3.31 5.74 18.90
N PRO A 42 -3.25 4.77 17.95
CA PRO A 42 -2.65 4.99 16.63
C PRO A 42 -3.17 6.23 15.91
N GLU A 43 -4.46 6.48 16.00
CA GLU A 43 -5.14 7.63 15.41
C GLU A 43 -4.62 8.95 16.01
N LYS A 44 -4.43 8.98 17.33
CA LYS A 44 -3.89 10.14 18.03
C LYS A 44 -2.41 10.34 17.69
N ALA A 45 -1.62 9.26 17.65
CA ALA A 45 -0.21 9.33 17.31
C ALA A 45 0.02 9.84 15.87
N GLY A 46 -0.82 9.43 14.92
CA GLY A 46 -0.77 9.94 13.56
C GLY A 46 -1.22 11.40 13.45
N ALA A 47 -2.29 11.77 14.15
CA ALA A 47 -2.82 13.14 14.13
C ALA A 47 -1.89 14.18 14.77
N GLU A 48 -1.11 13.78 15.79
CA GLU A 48 -0.13 14.64 16.47
C GLU A 48 1.18 14.80 15.69
N MET A 49 1.42 13.97 14.66
CA MET A 49 2.62 14.07 13.83
C MET A 49 2.50 15.26 12.87
N VAL A 50 3.44 16.21 12.99
CA VAL A 50 3.52 17.40 12.13
C VAL A 50 4.19 17.01 10.80
N PRO A 51 3.53 17.21 9.65
CA PRO A 51 4.16 16.94 8.36
C PRO A 51 5.38 17.83 8.13
N SER A 52 6.48 17.25 7.66
CA SER A 52 7.65 18.02 7.25
C SER A 52 7.38 18.78 5.96
N GLU A 53 7.94 19.98 5.86
CA GLU A 53 7.96 20.80 4.65
C GLU A 53 9.12 20.41 3.70
N ASP A 54 9.98 19.47 4.12
CA ASP A 54 10.95 18.82 3.26
C ASP A 54 10.36 17.53 2.64
N PRO A 55 10.37 17.38 1.30
CA PRO A 55 9.83 16.18 0.63
C PRO A 55 10.49 14.85 1.03
N GLN A 56 11.79 14.83 1.35
CA GLN A 56 12.48 13.59 1.71
C GLN A 56 12.14 13.17 3.15
N GLU A 57 12.09 14.12 4.07
CA GLU A 57 11.61 13.89 5.42
C GLU A 57 10.15 13.47 5.43
N LEU A 58 9.30 14.11 4.63
CA LEU A 58 7.88 13.74 4.50
C LEU A 58 7.70 12.31 3.98
N SER A 59 8.57 11.87 3.06
CA SER A 59 8.60 10.48 2.60
C SER A 59 8.95 9.53 3.75
N SER A 60 9.92 9.89 4.59
CA SER A 60 10.31 9.12 5.77
C SER A 60 9.16 9.04 6.79
N GLN A 61 8.45 10.15 7.03
CA GLN A 61 7.28 10.20 7.91
C GLN A 61 6.11 9.35 7.39
N LEU A 62 5.97 9.17 6.07
CA LEU A 62 4.97 8.26 5.51
C LEU A 62 5.32 6.78 5.73
N ASP A 63 6.59 6.45 5.91
CA ASP A 63 7.09 5.10 6.18
C ASP A 63 7.10 4.74 7.68
N GLU A 64 7.12 5.74 8.57
CA GLU A 64 7.14 5.55 10.02
C GLU A 64 5.92 4.81 10.62
N PRO A 65 4.67 5.09 10.18
CA PRO A 65 3.51 4.40 10.71
C PRO A 65 3.64 2.89 10.59
N THR A 66 3.28 2.17 11.66
CA THR A 66 3.33 0.70 11.67
C THR A 66 1.95 0.06 11.51
N VAL A 67 0.90 0.89 11.50
CA VAL A 67 -0.50 0.46 11.38
C VAL A 67 -1.29 1.47 10.55
N ALA A 68 -2.28 0.98 9.80
CA ALA A 68 -2.98 1.77 8.80
C ALA A 68 -3.74 2.96 9.39
N ARG A 69 -4.30 2.82 10.61
CA ARG A 69 -5.03 3.91 11.26
C ARG A 69 -4.15 5.10 11.67
N GLN A 70 -2.88 4.83 12.02
CA GLN A 70 -1.91 5.88 12.29
C GLN A 70 -1.58 6.64 11.00
N LEU A 71 -1.30 5.92 9.91
CA LEU A 71 -1.04 6.52 8.61
C LEU A 71 -2.23 7.35 8.12
N LEU A 72 -3.46 6.81 8.22
CA LEU A 72 -4.66 7.52 7.82
C LEU A 72 -4.88 8.81 8.63
N ALA A 73 -4.57 8.81 9.92
CA ALA A 73 -4.66 10.02 10.74
C ALA A 73 -3.58 11.05 10.35
N PHE A 74 -2.34 10.62 10.11
CA PHE A 74 -1.27 11.51 9.64
C PHE A 74 -1.59 12.13 8.28
N LEU A 75 -2.14 11.34 7.36
CA LEU A 75 -2.50 11.81 6.02
C LEU A 75 -3.52 12.95 6.02
N GLN A 76 -4.38 13.06 7.05
CA GLN A 76 -5.32 14.18 7.14
C GLN A 76 -4.62 15.54 7.21
N ASN A 77 -3.41 15.59 7.75
CA ASN A 77 -2.60 16.81 7.78
C ASN A 77 -1.59 16.84 6.63
N ALA A 78 -0.91 15.72 6.36
CA ALA A 78 0.18 15.65 5.40
C ALA A 78 -0.23 16.04 3.97
N ILE A 79 -1.45 15.70 3.54
CA ILE A 79 -1.96 16.00 2.19
C ILE A 79 -2.02 17.50 1.90
N HIS A 80 -2.13 18.33 2.94
CA HIS A 80 -2.20 19.79 2.82
C HIS A 80 -0.82 20.46 2.79
N SER A 81 0.26 19.75 3.13
CA SER A 81 1.61 20.31 3.04
C SER A 81 1.97 20.58 1.57
N PRO A 82 2.56 21.73 1.23
CA PRO A 82 3.05 21.98 -0.11
C PRO A 82 4.19 21.04 -0.54
N ALA A 83 4.87 20.40 0.42
CA ALA A 83 5.84 19.34 0.19
C ALA A 83 5.20 18.01 -0.27
N PHE A 84 3.89 17.84 -0.08
CA PHE A 84 3.16 16.65 -0.51
C PHE A 84 2.97 16.65 -2.04
N LYS A 85 3.74 15.80 -2.71
CA LYS A 85 3.82 15.64 -4.18
C LYS A 85 3.30 14.29 -4.67
N ALA A 86 3.27 14.09 -5.99
CA ALA A 86 2.82 12.87 -6.64
C ALA A 86 3.49 11.58 -6.12
N HIS A 87 4.80 11.64 -5.84
CA HIS A 87 5.55 10.54 -5.20
C HIS A 87 4.90 10.08 -3.88
N HIS A 88 4.51 11.04 -3.03
CA HIS A 88 3.91 10.79 -1.72
C HIS A 88 2.52 10.17 -1.82
N VAL A 89 1.77 10.47 -2.89
CA VAL A 89 0.48 9.80 -3.17
C VAL A 89 0.71 8.30 -3.37
N ALA A 90 1.68 7.95 -4.23
CA ALA A 90 1.99 6.56 -4.51
C ALA A 90 2.57 5.84 -3.28
N LEU A 91 3.43 6.53 -2.51
CA LEU A 91 3.99 6.02 -1.26
C LEU A 91 2.92 5.79 -0.17
N ALA A 92 2.00 6.73 0.01
CA ALA A 92 0.88 6.59 0.94
C ALA A 92 0.00 5.38 0.59
N LEU A 93 -0.34 5.22 -0.70
CA LEU A 93 -1.11 4.07 -1.18
C LEU A 93 -0.38 2.75 -0.93
N ARG A 94 0.92 2.67 -1.26
CA ARG A 94 1.76 1.49 -0.95
C ARG A 94 1.69 1.17 0.55
N ASN A 95 1.89 2.16 1.41
CA ASN A 95 1.96 1.96 2.86
C ASN A 95 0.62 1.54 3.45
N LEU A 96 -0.48 2.10 2.94
CA LEU A 96 -1.82 1.62 3.30
C LEU A 96 -2.01 0.15 2.95
N ALA A 97 -1.59 -0.30 1.75
CA ALA A 97 -1.68 -1.70 1.37
C ALA A 97 -0.82 -2.62 2.26
N VAL A 98 0.42 -2.22 2.57
CA VAL A 98 1.31 -2.97 3.47
C VAL A 98 0.70 -3.09 4.87
N GLN A 99 0.14 -2.00 5.39
CA GLN A 99 -0.39 -1.93 6.74
C GLN A 99 -1.84 -2.43 6.84
N ARG A 100 -2.48 -2.82 5.73
CA ARG A 100 -3.86 -3.29 5.70
C ARG A 100 -4.13 -4.43 6.68
N CYS A 101 -3.15 -5.31 6.89
CA CYS A 101 -3.25 -6.44 7.83
C CYS A 101 -3.45 -6.00 9.28
N SER A 102 -3.21 -4.72 9.61
CA SER A 102 -3.50 -4.15 10.93
C SER A 102 -4.98 -3.82 11.15
N LEU A 103 -5.83 -3.95 10.12
CA LEU A 103 -7.24 -3.60 10.17
C LEU A 103 -8.11 -4.84 10.41
N THR A 104 -9.10 -4.71 11.28
CA THR A 104 -10.15 -5.72 11.49
C THR A 104 -11.24 -5.59 10.42
N ALA A 105 -12.06 -6.63 10.23
CA ALA A 105 -13.23 -6.57 9.35
C ALA A 105 -14.17 -5.40 9.70
N SER A 106 -14.39 -5.13 10.99
CA SER A 106 -15.15 -3.97 11.45
C SER A 106 -14.50 -2.63 11.10
N SER A 107 -13.16 -2.56 11.11
CA SER A 107 -12.43 -1.36 10.69
C SER A 107 -12.51 -1.15 9.18
N LEU A 108 -12.46 -2.22 8.40
CA LEU A 108 -12.59 -2.17 6.95
C LEU A 108 -13.95 -1.62 6.52
N ALA A 109 -15.02 -2.06 7.18
CA ALA A 109 -16.39 -1.63 6.90
C ALA A 109 -16.63 -0.12 7.08
N THR A 110 -15.82 0.54 7.93
CA THR A 110 -15.92 1.98 8.20
C THR A 110 -14.95 2.82 7.39
N LEU A 111 -14.02 2.22 6.61
CA LEU A 111 -13.02 2.98 5.85
C LEU A 111 -13.62 3.95 4.84
N LYS A 112 -14.76 3.61 4.23
CA LYS A 112 -15.51 4.50 3.34
C LYS A 112 -15.90 5.83 4.00
N GLU A 113 -15.89 5.94 5.32
CA GLU A 113 -16.24 7.16 6.06
C GLU A 113 -15.00 7.97 6.47
N TRP A 114 -13.79 7.46 6.26
CA TRP A 114 -12.56 8.13 6.64
C TRP A 114 -12.23 9.29 5.68
N PRO A 115 -12.13 10.54 6.18
CA PRO A 115 -11.88 11.71 5.32
C PRO A 115 -10.57 11.61 4.52
N ALA A 116 -9.54 10.97 5.10
CA ALA A 116 -8.23 10.83 4.49
C ALA A 116 -8.28 10.23 3.07
N PHE A 117 -9.17 9.26 2.79
CA PHE A 117 -9.28 8.68 1.46
C PHE A 117 -9.86 9.65 0.43
N GLY A 118 -10.88 10.43 0.81
CA GLY A 118 -11.46 11.45 -0.07
C GLY A 118 -10.46 12.56 -0.39
N MET A 119 -9.71 13.00 0.63
CA MET A 119 -8.66 14.01 0.45
C MET A 119 -7.50 13.49 -0.42
N LEU A 120 -7.05 12.26 -0.16
CA LEU A 120 -5.98 11.63 -0.94
C LEU A 120 -6.43 11.40 -2.39
N ALA A 121 -7.69 11.01 -2.61
CA ALA A 121 -8.26 10.83 -3.93
C ALA A 121 -8.29 12.15 -4.72
N SER A 122 -8.83 13.22 -4.12
CA SER A 122 -8.94 14.53 -4.78
C SER A 122 -7.57 15.12 -5.09
N ARG A 123 -6.73 15.29 -4.05
CA ARG A 123 -5.42 15.91 -4.19
C ARG A 123 -4.45 15.02 -4.96
N GLY A 124 -4.52 13.71 -4.74
CA GLY A 124 -3.67 12.75 -5.43
C GLY A 124 -3.94 12.70 -6.92
N ARG A 125 -5.20 12.84 -7.36
CA ARG A 125 -5.52 12.93 -8.79
C ARG A 125 -4.85 14.14 -9.44
N GLU A 126 -4.94 15.31 -8.82
CA GLU A 126 -4.28 16.53 -9.32
C GLU A 126 -2.77 16.32 -9.46
N LEU A 127 -2.14 15.79 -8.40
CA LEU A 127 -0.69 15.58 -8.37
C LEU A 127 -0.22 14.52 -9.37
N LEU A 128 -0.95 13.42 -9.52
CA LEU A 128 -0.59 12.33 -10.45
C LEU A 128 -0.80 12.68 -11.92
N MET A 129 -1.63 13.69 -12.21
CA MET A 129 -1.81 14.21 -13.57
C MET A 129 -0.77 15.27 -13.94
N ALA A 130 0.02 15.75 -12.98
CA ALA A 130 1.09 16.71 -13.22
C ALA A 130 2.31 16.05 -13.89
N GLU A 131 3.14 16.85 -14.57
CA GLU A 131 4.28 16.35 -15.33
C GLU A 131 5.34 15.71 -14.42
N GLU A 132 5.49 16.23 -13.20
CA GLU A 132 6.41 15.74 -12.18
C GLU A 132 6.09 14.30 -11.75
N ALA A 133 4.87 13.81 -11.99
CA ALA A 133 4.51 12.43 -11.69
C ALA A 133 5.26 11.41 -12.57
N LEU A 134 5.86 11.84 -13.68
CA LEU A 134 6.64 10.97 -14.58
C LEU A 134 7.97 10.51 -14.00
N SER A 135 8.47 11.18 -12.95
CA SER A 135 9.69 10.77 -12.26
C SER A 135 9.45 9.72 -11.16
N ILE A 136 8.19 9.30 -10.95
CA ILE A 136 7.89 8.27 -9.94
C ILE A 136 8.42 6.93 -10.43
N ASP A 137 9.09 6.20 -9.53
CA ASP A 137 9.57 4.85 -9.81
C ASP A 137 8.43 3.92 -10.27
N SER A 138 8.71 3.10 -11.29
CA SER A 138 7.70 2.24 -11.90
C SER A 138 7.13 1.21 -10.93
N SER A 139 7.97 0.67 -10.03
CA SER A 139 7.50 -0.29 -9.04
C SER A 139 6.56 0.39 -8.04
N LEU A 140 6.87 1.62 -7.63
CA LEU A 140 6.00 2.38 -6.74
C LEU A 140 4.63 2.68 -7.38
N VAL A 141 4.59 3.04 -8.67
CA VAL A 141 3.32 3.23 -9.40
C VAL A 141 2.49 1.94 -9.42
N VAL A 142 3.12 0.80 -9.71
CA VAL A 142 2.43 -0.50 -9.73
C VAL A 142 1.92 -0.90 -8.36
N GLN A 143 2.71 -0.67 -7.30
CA GLN A 143 2.30 -0.94 -5.93
C GLN A 143 1.13 -0.03 -5.51
N ALA A 144 1.14 1.23 -5.91
CA ALA A 144 0.03 2.16 -5.68
C ALA A 144 -1.25 1.70 -6.41
N LEU A 145 -1.16 1.27 -7.68
CA LEU A 145 -2.31 0.73 -8.41
C LEU A 145 -2.83 -0.56 -7.77
N ARG A 146 -1.92 -1.44 -7.32
CA ARG A 146 -2.28 -2.65 -6.56
C ARG A 146 -3.01 -2.29 -5.27
N ALA A 147 -2.57 -1.25 -4.56
CA ALA A 147 -3.23 -0.78 -3.35
C ALA A 147 -4.68 -0.34 -3.62
N VAL A 148 -4.92 0.41 -4.71
CA VAL A 148 -6.28 0.78 -5.12
C VAL A 148 -7.14 -0.46 -5.38
N ALA A 149 -6.61 -1.46 -6.10
CA ALA A 149 -7.31 -2.73 -6.32
C ALA A 149 -7.64 -3.48 -5.02
N VAL A 150 -6.73 -3.47 -4.03
CA VAL A 150 -6.95 -4.09 -2.72
C VAL A 150 -8.05 -3.38 -1.92
N TYR A 151 -8.14 -2.05 -2.03
CA TYR A 151 -9.10 -1.23 -1.29
C TYR A 151 -10.39 -0.92 -2.05
N LYS A 152 -10.56 -1.40 -3.29
CA LYS A 152 -11.65 -1.02 -4.20
C LYS A 152 -13.06 -1.06 -3.60
N SER A 153 -13.31 -2.02 -2.71
CA SER A 153 -14.61 -2.19 -2.04
C SER A 153 -14.70 -1.46 -0.70
N ASP A 154 -13.59 -1.32 0.03
CA ASP A 154 -13.59 -0.73 1.38
C ASP A 154 -13.42 0.80 1.36
N ALA A 155 -12.70 1.33 0.36
CA ALA A 155 -12.43 2.75 0.17
C ALA A 155 -12.64 3.16 -1.30
N PRO A 156 -13.88 3.14 -1.80
CA PRO A 156 -14.20 3.39 -3.21
C PRO A 156 -13.80 4.79 -3.71
N GLN A 157 -13.54 5.76 -2.82
CA GLN A 157 -13.01 7.07 -3.16
C GLN A 157 -11.69 6.98 -3.94
N LEU A 158 -10.86 5.98 -3.62
CA LEU A 158 -9.57 5.75 -4.27
C LEU A 158 -9.71 5.32 -5.73
N ASN A 159 -10.90 4.90 -6.18
CA ASN A 159 -11.12 4.49 -7.57
C ASN A 159 -10.87 5.64 -8.56
N SER A 160 -11.00 6.89 -8.12
CA SER A 160 -10.66 8.07 -8.93
C SER A 160 -9.17 8.17 -9.30
N LEU A 161 -8.30 7.42 -8.62
CA LEU A 161 -6.86 7.35 -8.88
C LEU A 161 -6.47 6.27 -9.90
N ILE A 162 -7.40 5.40 -10.32
CA ILE A 162 -7.11 4.26 -11.22
C ILE A 162 -6.53 4.77 -12.55
N LEU A 163 -7.23 5.69 -13.21
CA LEU A 163 -6.82 6.21 -14.52
C LEU A 163 -5.46 6.94 -14.51
N PRO A 164 -5.20 7.91 -13.60
CA PRO A 164 -3.89 8.56 -13.57
C PRO A 164 -2.75 7.60 -13.24
N LEU A 165 -2.94 6.67 -12.28
CA LEU A 165 -1.92 5.67 -11.97
C LEU A 165 -1.67 4.72 -13.15
N LEU A 166 -2.71 4.29 -13.85
CA LEU A 166 -2.55 3.42 -15.02
C LEU A 166 -1.87 4.15 -16.19
N ALA A 167 -2.17 5.43 -16.38
CA ALA A 167 -1.48 6.24 -17.39
C ALA A 167 0.02 6.34 -17.12
N LEU A 168 0.43 6.52 -15.85
CA LEU A 168 1.83 6.47 -15.45
C LEU A 168 2.42 5.06 -15.66
N ALA A 169 1.73 4.02 -15.20
CA ALA A 169 2.19 2.65 -15.36
C ALA A 169 2.42 2.28 -16.84
N ASN A 170 1.53 2.73 -17.73
CA ASN A 170 1.65 2.53 -19.18
C ASN A 170 2.96 3.12 -19.74
N LYS A 171 3.37 4.30 -19.25
CA LYS A 171 4.64 4.94 -19.66
C LYS A 171 5.87 4.16 -19.20
N HIS A 172 5.75 3.40 -18.11
CA HIS A 172 6.84 2.61 -17.55
C HIS A 172 6.81 1.12 -17.91
N LEU A 173 5.91 0.67 -18.81
CA LEU A 173 5.79 -0.75 -19.14
C LEU A 173 7.12 -1.39 -19.55
N GLY A 174 8.00 -0.67 -20.25
CA GLY A 174 9.30 -1.20 -20.66
C GLY A 174 10.26 -1.50 -19.50
N GLY A 175 10.16 -0.77 -18.39
CA GLY A 175 11.06 -0.87 -17.23
C GLY A 175 10.62 -1.86 -16.14
N MET A 176 9.37 -2.36 -16.21
CA MET A 176 8.81 -3.21 -15.15
C MET A 176 9.50 -4.57 -15.04
N GLY A 177 9.90 -4.91 -13.81
CA GLY A 177 10.42 -6.23 -13.46
C GLY A 177 9.33 -7.30 -13.39
N PRO A 178 9.70 -8.58 -13.19
CA PRO A 178 8.73 -9.69 -13.15
C PRO A 178 7.63 -9.52 -12.11
N GLU A 179 7.98 -9.05 -10.91
CA GLU A 179 7.03 -8.82 -9.82
C GLU A 179 6.04 -7.70 -10.16
N ASP A 180 6.52 -6.60 -10.75
CA ASP A 180 5.68 -5.49 -11.19
C ASP A 180 4.70 -5.94 -12.28
N VAL A 181 5.17 -6.75 -13.24
CA VAL A 181 4.34 -7.36 -14.28
C VAL A 181 3.22 -8.21 -13.68
N ALA A 182 3.51 -9.04 -12.67
CA ALA A 182 2.49 -9.84 -12.01
C ALA A 182 1.45 -8.97 -11.29
N ARG A 183 1.93 -7.99 -10.52
CA ARG A 183 1.06 -7.10 -9.72
C ARG A 183 0.18 -6.21 -10.60
N ILE A 184 0.70 -5.67 -11.70
CA ILE A 184 -0.08 -4.82 -12.61
C ILE A 184 -1.14 -5.61 -13.37
N ILE A 185 -0.84 -6.83 -13.83
CA ILE A 185 -1.83 -7.70 -14.49
C ILE A 185 -2.97 -8.00 -13.53
N LEU A 186 -2.67 -8.41 -12.29
CA LEU A 186 -3.71 -8.68 -11.30
C LEU A 186 -4.52 -7.42 -10.95
N ALA A 187 -3.84 -6.29 -10.73
CA ALA A 187 -4.52 -5.04 -10.38
C ALA A 187 -5.49 -4.61 -11.48
N VAL A 188 -5.07 -4.64 -12.75
CA VAL A 188 -5.95 -4.31 -13.88
C VAL A 188 -7.09 -5.31 -13.99
N ALA A 189 -6.82 -6.61 -13.86
CA ALA A 189 -7.88 -7.63 -13.88
C ALA A 189 -8.95 -7.38 -12.81
N GLU A 190 -8.55 -7.01 -11.59
CA GLU A 190 -9.47 -6.73 -10.48
C GLU A 190 -10.20 -5.38 -10.59
N LEU A 191 -9.65 -4.40 -11.33
CA LEU A 191 -10.20 -3.05 -11.47
C LEU A 191 -11.07 -2.85 -12.72
N ARG A 192 -11.13 -3.81 -13.63
CA ARG A 192 -11.90 -3.74 -14.89
C ARG A 192 -13.40 -3.46 -14.73
N GLU A 193 -13.98 -3.75 -13.57
CA GLU A 193 -15.38 -3.41 -13.29
C GLU A 193 -15.63 -1.88 -13.31
N PHE A 194 -14.61 -1.07 -13.06
CA PHE A 194 -14.69 0.40 -13.06
C PHE A 194 -14.46 1.01 -14.42
N ASP A 195 -13.65 0.35 -15.25
CA ASP A 195 -13.41 0.73 -16.64
C ASP A 195 -13.07 -0.55 -17.43
N PRO A 196 -14.02 -1.03 -18.27
CA PRO A 196 -13.85 -2.25 -19.06
C PRO A 196 -12.75 -2.18 -20.11
N ASP A 197 -12.14 -1.02 -20.38
CA ASP A 197 -11.07 -0.83 -21.36
C ASP A 197 -9.68 -0.76 -20.70
N LEU A 198 -9.58 -0.93 -19.37
CA LEU A 198 -8.29 -0.88 -18.65
C LEU A 198 -7.30 -1.93 -19.15
N GLN A 199 -7.75 -3.12 -19.56
CA GLN A 199 -6.86 -4.14 -20.13
C GLN A 199 -6.18 -3.67 -21.41
N ASP A 200 -6.79 -2.74 -22.15
CA ASP A 200 -6.26 -2.31 -23.43
C ASP A 200 -4.96 -1.51 -23.23
N LYS A 201 -4.83 -0.85 -22.07
CA LYS A 201 -3.59 -0.18 -21.64
C LYS A 201 -2.45 -1.16 -21.35
N LEU A 202 -2.76 -2.44 -21.07
CA LEU A 202 -1.76 -3.48 -20.88
C LEU A 202 -1.52 -4.34 -22.12
N LEU A 203 -2.20 -4.09 -23.25
CA LEU A 203 -2.05 -4.92 -24.45
C LEU A 203 -0.59 -5.17 -24.86
N PRO A 204 0.30 -4.16 -24.88
CA PRO A 204 1.70 -4.40 -25.24
C PRO A 204 2.38 -5.47 -24.37
N LEU A 205 2.01 -5.54 -23.09
CA LEU A 205 2.52 -6.52 -22.13
C LEU A 205 1.81 -7.88 -22.25
N LEU A 206 0.50 -7.89 -22.53
CA LEU A 206 -0.29 -9.12 -22.67
C LEU A 206 -0.01 -9.89 -23.97
N VAL A 207 0.31 -9.19 -25.05
CA VAL A 207 0.64 -9.81 -26.35
C VAL A 207 2.09 -10.32 -26.40
N ASP A 208 2.97 -9.80 -25.54
CA ASP A 208 4.36 -10.25 -25.44
C ASP A 208 4.48 -11.58 -24.68
N LYS A 209 4.21 -12.67 -25.40
CA LYS A 209 4.29 -14.04 -24.89
C LYS A 209 5.67 -14.39 -24.34
N ALA A 210 6.74 -13.83 -24.91
CA ALA A 210 8.11 -14.11 -24.47
C ALA A 210 8.36 -13.49 -23.09
N ARG A 211 7.93 -12.24 -22.91
CA ARG A 211 8.01 -11.55 -21.62
C ARG A 211 7.18 -12.26 -20.55
N LEU A 212 5.93 -12.63 -20.84
CA LEU A 212 5.10 -13.36 -19.86
C LEU A 212 5.73 -14.69 -19.42
N ARG A 213 6.31 -15.46 -20.37
CA ARG A 213 7.03 -16.71 -20.05
C ARG A 213 8.27 -16.44 -19.19
N LYS A 214 9.05 -15.40 -19.51
CA LYS A 214 10.22 -15.00 -18.73
C LYS A 214 9.83 -14.58 -17.31
N THR A 215 8.76 -13.79 -17.18
CA THR A 215 8.18 -13.39 -15.90
C THR A 215 7.81 -14.61 -15.08
N ARG A 216 7.05 -15.57 -15.63
CA ARG A 216 6.71 -16.81 -14.91
C ARG A 216 7.95 -17.54 -14.41
N LYS A 217 8.92 -17.78 -15.29
CA LYS A 217 10.12 -18.52 -14.97
C LYS A 217 10.91 -17.84 -13.84
N ALA A 218 10.96 -16.51 -13.83
CA ALA A 218 11.56 -15.75 -12.74
C ALA A 218 10.80 -15.98 -11.42
N LEU A 219 9.46 -15.92 -11.46
CA LEU A 219 8.58 -16.07 -10.29
C LEU A 219 8.45 -17.51 -9.74
N GLN A 220 9.08 -18.50 -10.37
CA GLN A 220 9.15 -19.88 -9.85
C GLN A 220 10.20 -20.07 -8.76
N GLY A 221 10.98 -19.03 -8.44
CA GLY A 221 11.99 -19.08 -7.40
C GLY A 221 11.43 -19.24 -5.98
N PRO A 222 12.28 -19.65 -5.02
CA PRO A 222 11.90 -19.69 -3.61
C PRO A 222 11.49 -18.28 -3.15
N HIS A 223 10.39 -18.19 -2.39
CA HIS A 223 9.79 -16.95 -1.87
C HIS A 223 9.02 -16.06 -2.87
N GLN A 224 8.83 -16.47 -4.13
CA GLN A 224 8.05 -15.71 -5.12
C GLN A 224 6.65 -16.27 -5.41
N GLY A 225 6.16 -17.17 -4.54
CA GLY A 225 4.88 -17.85 -4.73
C GLY A 225 3.67 -16.91 -4.76
N GLU A 226 3.70 -15.81 -4.00
CA GLU A 226 2.61 -14.83 -3.98
C GLU A 226 2.50 -14.07 -5.31
N ASP A 227 3.63 -13.61 -5.87
CA ASP A 227 3.65 -12.91 -7.15
C ASP A 227 3.34 -13.86 -8.32
N LEU A 228 3.79 -15.12 -8.27
CA LEU A 228 3.38 -16.12 -9.26
C LEU A 228 1.86 -16.37 -9.22
N ALA A 229 1.30 -16.55 -8.02
CA ALA A 229 -0.14 -16.73 -7.86
C ALA A 229 -0.92 -15.49 -8.31
N ALA A 230 -0.38 -14.29 -8.09
CA ALA A 230 -0.97 -13.05 -8.57
C ALA A 230 -1.01 -13.00 -10.11
N LEU A 231 0.09 -13.36 -10.78
CA LEU A 231 0.16 -13.45 -12.24
C LEU A 231 -0.87 -14.43 -12.79
N GLU A 232 -0.90 -15.66 -12.27
CA GLU A 232 -1.80 -16.72 -12.74
C GLU A 232 -3.27 -16.33 -12.53
N ARG A 233 -3.61 -15.78 -11.36
CA ARG A 233 -4.96 -15.29 -11.05
C ARG A 233 -5.37 -14.15 -11.98
N GLY A 234 -4.49 -13.17 -12.19
CA GLY A 234 -4.77 -12.02 -13.05
C GLY A 234 -5.00 -12.44 -14.51
N LEU A 235 -4.16 -13.30 -15.06
CA LEU A 235 -4.31 -13.85 -16.40
C LEU A 235 -5.60 -14.67 -16.54
N PHE A 236 -5.94 -15.47 -15.52
CA PHE A 236 -7.19 -16.23 -15.50
C PHE A 236 -8.41 -15.32 -15.55
N LEU A 237 -8.47 -14.28 -14.71
CA LEU A 237 -9.57 -13.31 -14.68
C LEU A 237 -9.72 -12.60 -16.03
N LEU A 238 -8.62 -12.10 -16.60
CA LEU A 238 -8.64 -11.45 -17.91
C LEU A 238 -9.13 -12.39 -19.00
N ARG A 239 -8.65 -13.63 -19.05
CA ARG A 239 -9.07 -14.63 -20.03
C ARG A 239 -10.56 -15.00 -19.88
N LYS A 240 -11.03 -15.11 -18.65
CA LYS A 240 -12.43 -15.43 -18.35
C LYS A 240 -13.36 -14.35 -18.87
N GLU A 241 -13.01 -13.10 -18.62
CA GLU A 241 -13.90 -11.94 -18.81
C GLU A 241 -13.69 -11.16 -20.11
N VAL A 242 -12.55 -11.33 -20.79
CA VAL A 242 -12.22 -10.68 -22.06
C VAL A 242 -12.07 -11.74 -23.16
N PRO A 243 -13.11 -11.94 -24.01
CA PRO A 243 -13.12 -13.04 -24.97
C PRO A 243 -11.92 -13.10 -25.91
N PHE A 244 -11.43 -11.96 -26.41
CA PHE A 244 -10.31 -11.93 -27.36
C PHE A 244 -8.98 -12.33 -26.71
N LEU A 245 -8.79 -12.03 -25.42
CA LEU A 245 -7.58 -12.40 -24.69
C LEU A 245 -7.45 -13.93 -24.53
N ARG A 246 -8.52 -14.71 -24.74
CA ARG A 246 -8.45 -16.19 -24.77
C ARG A 246 -7.57 -16.74 -25.89
N GLN A 247 -7.47 -16.01 -27.00
CA GLN A 247 -6.67 -16.42 -28.16
C GLN A 247 -5.21 -15.98 -28.03
N VAL A 248 -4.98 -14.90 -27.27
CA VAL A 248 -3.67 -14.25 -27.15
C VAL A 248 -2.91 -14.76 -25.94
N LEU A 249 -3.59 -14.91 -24.79
CA LEU A 249 -2.98 -15.39 -23.57
C LEU A 249 -2.73 -16.90 -23.67
N PRO A 250 -1.55 -17.39 -23.26
CA PRO A 250 -1.29 -18.83 -23.25
C PRO A 250 -2.31 -19.61 -22.40
N PHE A 251 -2.42 -20.91 -22.62
CA PHE A 251 -3.02 -21.80 -21.62
C PHE A 251 -1.97 -21.98 -20.51
N TRP A 252 -2.32 -21.53 -19.31
CA TRP A 252 -1.48 -21.56 -18.11
C TRP A 252 -2.04 -22.56 -17.12
#